data_AF-R1EME6-F1
#
_entry.id   AF-R1EME6-F1
#
_cell.length_a   1.000
_cell.length_b   1.000
_cell.length_c   1.000
_cell.angle_alpha   90.00
_cell.angle_beta   90.00
_cell.angle_gamma   90.00
#
_symmetry.space_group_name_H-M   'P 1'
#
loop_
_entity.id
_entity.type
_entity.pdbx_description
1 polymer ?
#
loop_
_entity_poly.entity_id
_entity_poly.type
_entity_poly.pdbx_seq_one_letter_code
_entity_poly.pdbx_strand_id
1 'polypeptide(L)'
;MHLFEADIHSPYSPGSPNPLAINAPIPLEPCPESYLLRPFWLMRCFYQTLAHPRGGYLSTKLFIPRDIWNVKGVKIKSVEEKISNCDLLTAALLKLGKVDTLDADAILEEMQALELVLDQVQSNLIKKLGSDVGTGGVSSMFKDAQTVGVTSPDGNQVARQVEDPGLKHSSPTHVGLELSTRHAAEFFGFYICRFVLSDIATMLDKFIKRGSEWVLI
;
A
#
# COMPACT_ATOMS: atom_id res chain seq x y z
N MET A 1 14.53 25.97 8.27
CA MET A 1 13.11 25.64 8.49
C MET A 1 12.42 25.72 7.14
N HIS A 2 12.13 24.58 6.51
CA HIS A 2 11.44 24.53 5.23
C HIS A 2 10.20 23.64 5.38
N LEU A 3 9.22 24.12 6.14
CA LEU A 3 8.08 23.29 6.56
C LEU A 3 7.22 22.85 5.37
N PHE A 4 7.25 23.62 4.28
CA PHE A 4 6.77 23.23 2.95
C PHE A 4 7.69 23.92 1.93
N GLU A 5 8.64 23.19 1.35
CA GLU A 5 9.42 23.73 0.23
C GLU A 5 8.46 23.89 -0.96
N ALA A 6 7.81 25.04 -1.08
CA ALA A 6 6.84 25.32 -2.14
C ALA A 6 7.40 24.99 -3.54
N ASP A 7 8.73 25.12 -3.67
CA ASP A 7 9.50 24.86 -4.86
C ASP A 7 9.40 23.41 -5.36
N ILE A 8 9.08 22.41 -4.53
CA ILE A 8 8.91 21.02 -5.02
C ILE A 8 7.58 20.73 -5.65
N HIS A 9 6.57 21.57 -5.44
CA HIS A 9 5.26 21.34 -6.00
C HIS A 9 5.12 22.19 -7.26
N SER A 10 4.62 21.59 -8.34
CA SER A 10 4.33 22.35 -9.55
C SER A 10 3.31 23.45 -9.24
N PRO A 11 3.61 24.72 -9.58
CA PRO A 11 2.67 25.83 -9.34
C PRO A 11 1.42 25.72 -10.24
N TYR A 12 1.50 24.95 -11.33
CA TYR A 12 0.42 24.81 -12.32
C TYR A 12 -0.40 23.53 -12.15
N SER A 13 0.13 22.55 -11.40
CA SER A 13 -0.49 21.23 -11.21
C SER A 13 -0.30 20.77 -9.76
N PRO A 14 -1.19 21.18 -8.83
CA PRO A 14 -1.15 20.76 -7.44
C PRO A 14 -1.08 19.23 -7.34
N GLY A 15 -0.05 18.71 -6.67
CA GLY A 15 0.18 17.26 -6.56
C GLY A 15 1.24 16.66 -7.47
N SER A 16 1.73 17.43 -8.45
CA SER A 16 2.86 17.01 -9.28
C SER A 16 4.15 17.68 -8.79
N PRO A 17 5.30 16.98 -8.87
CA PRO A 17 6.57 17.59 -8.51
C PRO A 17 6.95 18.66 -9.53
N ASN A 18 7.64 19.71 -9.06
CA ASN A 18 8.22 20.72 -9.92
C ASN A 18 9.48 20.14 -10.60
N PRO A 19 9.50 20.01 -11.94
CA PRO A 19 10.64 19.42 -12.65
C PRO A 19 11.91 20.29 -12.56
N LEU A 20 11.78 21.56 -12.16
CA LEU A 20 12.89 22.49 -12.03
C LEU A 20 13.50 22.49 -10.61
N ALA A 21 12.89 21.78 -9.66
CA ALA A 21 13.42 21.70 -8.30
C ALA A 21 14.60 20.72 -8.23
N ILE A 22 15.69 21.15 -7.59
CA ILE A 22 16.84 20.29 -7.30
C ILE A 22 16.37 19.16 -6.37
N ASN A 23 16.63 17.90 -6.74
CA ASN A 23 16.16 16.72 -6.02
C ASN A 23 14.64 16.70 -5.80
N ALA A 24 13.86 17.02 -6.84
CA ALA A 24 12.41 16.92 -6.78
C ALA A 24 11.96 15.48 -6.45
N PRO A 25 10.92 15.29 -5.61
CA PRO A 25 10.34 13.98 -5.37
C PRO A 25 9.93 13.28 -6.67
N ILE A 26 10.02 11.95 -6.67
CA ILE A 26 9.62 11.14 -7.82
C ILE A 26 8.10 11.31 -8.05
N PRO A 27 7.66 11.61 -9.29
CA PRO A 27 6.24 11.69 -9.62
C PRO A 27 5.52 10.36 -9.35
N LEU A 28 4.23 10.43 -9.00
CA LEU A 28 3.42 9.22 -8.91
C LEU A 28 3.29 8.57 -10.29
N GLU A 29 3.59 7.27 -10.34
CA GLU A 29 3.19 6.45 -11.47
C GLU A 29 1.66 6.36 -11.56
N PRO A 30 1.09 6.19 -12.76
CA PRO A 30 -0.33 5.97 -12.94
C PRO A 30 -0.83 4.81 -12.06
N CYS A 31 -1.96 5.02 -11.38
CA CYS A 31 -2.58 3.96 -10.58
C CYS A 31 -3.01 2.82 -11.52
N PRO A 32 -2.63 1.56 -11.24
CA PRO A 32 -2.99 0.43 -12.09
C PRO A 32 -4.51 0.24 -12.20
N GLU A 33 -4.97 -0.10 -13.41
CA GLU A 33 -6.38 -0.43 -13.66
C GLU A 33 -6.80 -1.66 -12.83
N SER A 34 -6.00 -2.73 -12.91
CA SER A 34 -6.20 -3.95 -12.14
C SER A 34 -6.04 -3.70 -10.64
N TYR A 35 -7.10 -4.00 -9.88
CA TYR A 35 -7.09 -3.83 -8.43
C TYR A 35 -6.07 -4.74 -7.74
N LEU A 36 -5.69 -5.86 -8.35
CA LEU A 36 -4.68 -6.79 -7.83
C LEU A 36 -3.28 -6.16 -7.77
N LEU A 37 -3.00 -5.17 -8.63
CA LEU A 37 -1.71 -4.50 -8.68
C LEU A 37 -1.63 -3.28 -7.75
N ARG A 38 -2.77 -2.78 -7.26
CA ARG A 38 -2.84 -1.56 -6.44
C ARG A 38 -2.11 -1.67 -5.10
N PRO A 39 -2.15 -2.79 -4.35
CA PRO A 39 -1.36 -2.95 -3.14
C PRO A 39 0.13 -2.77 -3.39
N PHE A 40 0.67 -3.40 -4.43
CA PHE A 40 2.09 -3.31 -4.78
C PHE A 40 2.48 -1.92 -5.29
N TRP A 41 1.60 -1.26 -6.06
CA TRP A 41 1.78 0.15 -6.41
C TRP A 41 1.83 1.05 -5.16
N LEU A 42 0.93 0.85 -4.20
CA LEU A 42 0.89 1.63 -2.97
C LEU A 42 2.12 1.37 -2.08
N MET A 43 2.59 0.12 -2.01
CA MET A 43 3.84 -0.22 -1.31
C MET A 43 5.04 0.51 -1.91
N ARG A 44 5.11 0.65 -3.23
CA ARG A 44 6.13 1.48 -3.89
C ARG A 44 5.99 2.95 -3.52
N CYS A 45 4.77 3.47 -3.40
CA CYS A 45 4.54 4.83 -2.90
C CYS A 45 5.08 5.00 -1.47
N PHE A 46 4.78 4.08 -0.54
CA PHE A 46 5.34 4.12 0.82
C PHE A 46 6.87 4.14 0.80
N TYR A 47 7.48 3.27 0.00
CA TYR A 47 8.94 3.21 -0.15
C TYR A 47 9.51 4.58 -0.58
N GLN A 48 8.88 5.27 -1.53
CA GLN A 48 9.34 6.60 -1.94
C GLN A 48 9.26 7.63 -0.81
N THR A 49 8.24 7.57 0.05
CA THR A 49 8.14 8.47 1.21
C THR A 49 9.27 8.26 2.24
N LEU A 50 9.86 7.06 2.27
CA LEU A 50 10.94 6.68 3.17
C LEU A 50 12.33 6.96 2.59
N ALA A 51 12.52 6.54 1.33
CA ALA A 51 13.82 6.51 0.66
C ALA A 51 14.23 7.87 0.12
N HIS A 52 13.27 8.64 -0.44
CA HIS A 52 13.58 9.91 -1.05
C HIS A 52 13.89 10.97 0.04
N PRO A 53 14.98 11.75 -0.06
CA PRO A 53 15.42 12.68 0.99
C PRO A 53 14.34 13.69 1.42
N ARG A 54 13.48 14.12 0.49
CA ARG A 54 12.40 15.08 0.74
C ARG A 54 11.08 14.41 1.13
N GLY A 55 10.97 13.09 0.99
CA GLY A 55 9.71 12.35 1.07
C GLY A 55 9.09 12.12 -0.31
N GLY A 56 7.82 11.71 -0.33
CA GLY A 56 7.14 11.22 -1.53
C GLY A 56 5.63 11.36 -1.46
N TYR A 57 4.98 11.12 -2.60
CA TYR A 57 3.52 11.21 -2.71
C TYR A 57 2.85 9.87 -2.43
N LEU A 58 1.70 9.89 -1.75
CA LEU A 58 0.78 8.74 -1.65
C LEU A 58 -0.46 8.91 -2.51
N SER A 59 -0.78 10.15 -2.87
CA SER A 59 -1.82 10.49 -3.84
C SER A 59 -1.45 11.81 -4.52
N THR A 60 -2.21 12.17 -5.56
CA THR A 60 -2.07 13.48 -6.22
C THR A 60 -2.40 14.66 -5.29
N LYS A 61 -2.82 14.43 -4.04
CA LYS A 61 -3.13 15.49 -3.09
C LYS A 61 -2.41 15.34 -1.74
N LEU A 62 -1.67 14.24 -1.55
CA LEU A 62 -1.01 13.94 -0.30
C LEU A 62 0.47 13.67 -0.54
N PHE A 63 1.28 14.64 -0.12
CA PHE A 63 2.73 14.49 0.02
C PHE A 63 3.07 14.15 1.46
N ILE A 64 3.92 13.16 1.66
CA ILE A 64 4.44 12.74 2.97
C ILE A 64 5.92 13.15 3.04
N PRO A 65 6.25 14.18 3.84
CA PRO A 65 7.64 14.53 4.11
C PRO A 65 8.38 13.37 4.79
N ARG A 66 9.67 13.20 4.46
CA ARG A 66 10.50 12.14 5.05
C ARG A 66 10.55 12.20 6.58
N ASP A 67 10.52 13.41 7.13
CA ASP A 67 10.61 13.64 8.58
C ASP A 67 9.43 13.09 9.37
N ILE A 68 8.29 12.80 8.73
CA ILE A 68 7.14 12.15 9.36
C ILE A 68 7.53 10.79 9.94
N TRP A 69 8.43 10.06 9.27
CA TRP A 69 8.94 8.76 9.74
C TRP A 69 9.87 8.87 10.95
N ASN A 70 10.39 10.07 11.25
CA ASN A 70 11.34 10.33 12.33
C ASN A 70 10.68 11.03 13.54
N VAL A 71 9.35 11.15 13.56
CA VAL A 71 8.63 11.84 14.63
C VAL A 71 8.79 11.08 15.95
N LYS A 72 9.35 11.77 16.96
CA LYS A 72 9.62 11.16 18.26
C LYS A 72 8.36 10.93 19.10
N GLY A 73 8.38 9.84 19.87
CA GLY A 73 7.36 9.48 20.86
C GLY A 73 6.00 9.08 20.26
N VAL A 74 5.94 8.79 18.96
CA VAL A 74 4.74 8.17 18.36
C VAL A 74 4.59 6.78 18.97
N LYS A 75 3.39 6.46 19.47
CA LYS A 75 3.10 5.13 20.03
C LYS A 75 2.50 4.26 18.94
N ILE A 76 3.35 3.51 18.23
CA ILE A 76 2.92 2.55 17.24
C ILE A 76 2.50 1.26 17.94
N LYS A 77 1.28 0.79 17.68
CA LYS A 77 0.73 -0.43 18.25
C LYS A 77 1.44 -1.66 17.70
N SER A 78 1.86 -2.56 18.60
CA SER A 78 2.44 -3.88 18.29
C SER A 78 3.57 -3.83 17.26
N VAL A 79 4.50 -2.88 17.41
CA VAL A 79 5.57 -2.62 16.44
C VAL A 79 6.51 -3.82 16.28
N GLU A 80 6.85 -4.50 17.37
CA GLU A 80 7.71 -5.68 17.37
C GLU A 80 7.06 -6.83 16.58
N GLU A 81 5.76 -7.05 16.77
CA GLU A 81 5.04 -8.05 15.99
C GLU A 81 4.95 -7.68 14.51
N LYS A 82 4.77 -6.39 14.16
CA LYS A 82 4.79 -5.96 12.75
C LYS A 82 6.15 -6.24 12.11
N ILE A 83 7.24 -5.90 12.79
CA ILE A 83 8.62 -6.14 12.30
C ILE A 83 8.83 -7.64 12.08
N SER A 84 8.57 -8.47 13.09
CA SER A 84 8.79 -9.92 12.99
C SER A 84 7.97 -10.58 11.88
N ASN A 85 6.72 -10.15 11.68
CA ASN A 85 5.90 -10.66 10.58
C ASN A 85 6.39 -10.17 9.21
N CYS A 86 6.86 -8.93 9.10
CA CYS A 86 7.48 -8.42 7.87
C CYS A 86 8.80 -9.14 7.53
N ASP A 87 9.60 -9.50 8.54
CA ASP A 87 10.81 -10.30 8.33
C ASP A 87 10.47 -11.70 7.79
N LEU A 88 9.43 -12.33 8.33
CA LEU A 88 8.94 -13.62 7.86
C LEU A 88 8.44 -13.55 6.40
N LEU A 89 7.67 -12.51 6.06
CA LEU A 89 7.24 -12.27 4.67
C LEU A 89 8.42 -12.03 3.75
N THR A 90 9.40 -11.21 4.18
CA THR A 90 10.59 -10.91 3.39
C THR A 90 11.38 -12.19 3.08
N ALA A 91 11.54 -13.07 4.07
CA ALA A 91 12.21 -14.35 3.86
C ALA A 91 11.49 -15.23 2.85
N ALA A 92 10.16 -15.30 2.88
CA ALA A 92 9.37 -16.07 1.92
C ALA A 92 9.42 -15.48 0.51
N LEU A 93 9.27 -14.16 0.38
CA LEU A 93 9.38 -13.45 -0.90
C LEU A 93 10.78 -13.59 -1.52
N LEU A 94 11.84 -13.59 -0.71
CA LEU A 94 13.22 -13.80 -1.17
C LEU A 94 13.46 -15.23 -1.67
N LYS A 95 12.68 -16.23 -1.21
CA LYS A 95 12.71 -17.58 -1.76
C LYS A 95 11.98 -17.63 -3.10
N LEU A 96 10.76 -17.08 -3.14
CA LEU A 96 9.98 -16.95 -4.38
C LEU A 96 10.76 -16.23 -5.49
N GLY A 97 11.46 -15.14 -5.16
CA GLY A 97 12.26 -14.38 -6.13
C GLY A 97 13.47 -15.12 -6.72
N LYS A 98 13.77 -16.34 -6.25
CA LYS A 98 14.84 -17.20 -6.80
C LYS A 98 14.33 -18.26 -7.77
N VAL A 99 13.01 -18.45 -7.86
CA VAL A 99 12.42 -19.45 -8.74
C VAL A 99 12.51 -19.01 -10.19
N ASP A 100 12.77 -19.94 -11.09
CA ASP A 100 12.79 -19.68 -12.53
C ASP A 100 11.37 -19.33 -13.02
N THR A 101 11.21 -18.10 -13.51
CA THR A 101 9.93 -17.59 -14.01
C THR A 101 9.42 -18.30 -15.27
N LEU A 102 10.26 -19.10 -15.94
CA LEU A 102 9.87 -19.91 -17.10
C LEU A 102 9.29 -21.29 -16.72
N ASP A 103 9.44 -21.69 -15.45
CA ASP A 103 8.89 -22.93 -14.90
C ASP A 103 7.62 -22.63 -14.11
N ALA A 104 6.47 -22.73 -14.78
CA ALA A 104 5.17 -22.40 -14.18
C ALA A 104 4.79 -23.31 -13.00
N ASP A 105 5.22 -24.58 -13.02
CA ASP A 105 4.92 -25.53 -11.95
C ASP A 105 5.78 -25.24 -10.72
N ALA A 106 7.06 -24.92 -10.91
CA ALA A 106 7.94 -24.50 -9.82
C ALA A 106 7.48 -23.16 -9.20
N ILE A 107 7.04 -22.20 -10.02
CA ILE A 107 6.48 -20.94 -9.52
C ILE A 107 5.20 -21.21 -8.71
N LEU A 108 4.32 -22.09 -9.18
CA LEU A 108 3.11 -22.44 -8.45
C LEU A 108 3.43 -23.09 -7.10
N GLU A 109 4.38 -24.03 -7.06
CA GLU A 109 4.79 -24.69 -5.82
C GLU A 109 5.30 -23.67 -4.78
N GLU A 110 6.17 -22.75 -5.19
CA GLU A 110 6.71 -21.74 -4.27
C GLU A 110 5.67 -20.66 -3.92
N MET A 111 4.74 -20.33 -4.82
CA MET A 111 3.59 -19.47 -4.51
C MET A 111 2.70 -20.10 -3.45
N GLN A 112 2.43 -21.41 -3.51
CA GLN A 112 1.68 -22.13 -2.48
C GLN A 112 2.44 -22.16 -1.14
N ALA A 113 3.77 -22.31 -1.17
CA ALA A 113 4.59 -22.19 0.03
C ALA A 113 4.51 -20.78 0.65
N LEU A 114 4.47 -19.73 -0.19
CA LEU A 114 4.26 -18.36 0.24
C LEU A 114 2.87 -18.19 0.89
N GLU A 115 1.80 -18.76 0.33
CA GLU A 115 0.44 -18.67 0.89
C GLU A 115 0.36 -19.16 2.34
N LEU A 116 1.04 -20.27 2.66
CA LEU A 116 1.12 -20.76 4.05
C LEU A 116 1.73 -19.72 5.00
N VAL A 117 2.72 -18.97 4.52
CA VAL A 117 3.33 -17.88 5.27
C VAL A 117 2.37 -16.70 5.38
N LEU A 118 1.65 -16.36 4.30
CA LEU A 118 0.63 -15.30 4.33
C LEU A 118 -0.46 -15.60 5.36
N ASP A 119 -0.97 -16.83 5.40
CA ASP A 119 -2.00 -17.28 6.35
C ASP A 119 -1.51 -17.21 7.80
N GLN A 120 -0.27 -17.64 8.04
CA GLN A 120 0.35 -17.56 9.36
C GLN A 120 0.47 -16.10 9.83
N VAL A 121 0.97 -15.21 8.95
CA VAL A 121 1.13 -13.79 9.25
C VAL A 121 -0.24 -13.13 9.43
N GLN A 122 -1.21 -13.44 8.58
CA GLN A 122 -2.59 -12.97 8.69
C GLN A 122 -3.15 -13.31 10.09
N SER A 123 -3.03 -14.56 10.52
CA SER A 123 -3.47 -14.99 11.86
C SER A 123 -2.80 -14.18 12.97
N ASN A 124 -1.50 -13.95 12.88
CA ASN A 124 -0.74 -13.18 13.86
C ASN A 124 -1.18 -11.71 13.90
N LEU A 125 -1.33 -11.08 12.74
CA LEU A 125 -1.71 -9.67 12.62
C LEU A 125 -3.14 -9.46 13.10
N ILE A 126 -4.09 -10.33 12.76
CA ILE A 126 -5.48 -10.25 13.27
C ILE A 126 -5.48 -10.32 14.80
N LYS A 127 -4.74 -11.27 15.40
CA LYS A 127 -4.67 -11.43 16.86
C LYS A 127 -4.10 -10.19 17.56
N LYS A 128 -3.16 -9.47 16.93
CA LYS A 128 -2.43 -8.36 17.55
C LYS A 128 -2.99 -6.99 17.22
N LEU A 129 -3.57 -6.82 16.04
CA LEU A 129 -4.02 -5.54 15.51
C LEU A 129 -5.56 -5.45 15.45
N GLY A 130 -6.26 -6.58 15.37
CA GLY A 130 -7.73 -6.61 15.35
C GLY A 130 -8.29 -5.82 14.16
N SER A 131 -9.11 -4.81 14.43
CA SER A 131 -9.78 -3.98 13.40
C SER A 131 -8.84 -3.10 12.56
N ASP A 132 -7.57 -2.99 12.93
CA ASP A 132 -6.58 -2.20 12.18
C ASP A 132 -6.08 -2.93 10.92
N VAL A 133 -6.48 -4.19 10.72
CA VAL A 133 -6.16 -5.02 9.55
C VAL A 133 -7.38 -5.85 9.11
N GLY A 134 -7.27 -6.47 7.94
CA GLY A 134 -8.31 -7.33 7.37
C GLY A 134 -9.46 -6.55 6.73
N THR A 135 -10.42 -7.30 6.18
CA THR A 135 -11.57 -6.75 5.44
C THR A 135 -12.62 -6.13 6.36
N GLY A 136 -12.67 -6.55 7.63
CA GLY A 136 -13.67 -6.10 8.60
C GLY A 136 -13.59 -4.62 8.99
N GLY A 137 -12.42 -3.98 8.85
CA GLY A 137 -12.23 -2.54 9.13
C GLY A 137 -12.43 -1.62 7.92
N VAL A 138 -12.62 -2.18 6.72
CA VAL A 138 -12.70 -1.42 5.45
C VAL A 138 -13.96 -0.56 5.39
N SER A 139 -15.07 -1.04 5.95
CA SER A 139 -16.35 -0.31 6.00
C SER A 139 -16.27 0.98 6.82
N SER A 140 -15.46 1.03 7.88
CA SER A 140 -15.26 2.24 8.68
C SER A 140 -14.40 3.28 7.97
N MET A 141 -13.39 2.87 7.18
CA MET A 141 -12.51 3.81 6.47
C MET A 141 -13.13 4.41 5.21
N PHE A 142 -13.90 3.62 4.44
CA PHE A 142 -14.53 4.12 3.22
C PHE A 142 -15.65 5.14 3.50
N LYS A 143 -16.27 5.05 4.68
CA LYS A 143 -17.28 6.00 5.14
C LYS A 143 -16.71 7.43 5.27
N ASP A 144 -15.45 7.56 5.68
CA ASP A 144 -14.79 8.85 5.84
C ASP A 144 -14.15 9.33 4.51
N ALA A 145 -13.67 8.41 3.67
CA ALA A 145 -13.00 8.74 2.40
C ALA A 145 -13.93 9.29 1.30
N GLN A 146 -15.22 8.95 1.32
CA GLN A 146 -16.20 9.46 0.34
C GLN A 146 -16.45 10.97 0.43
N THR A 147 -15.95 11.65 1.48
CA THR A 147 -16.18 13.09 1.69
C THR A 147 -15.17 14.01 0.98
N VAL A 148 -14.04 13.50 0.45
CA VAL A 148 -12.91 14.34 -0.03
C VAL A 148 -12.55 14.14 -1.52
N GLY A 149 -13.33 13.36 -2.28
CA GLY A 149 -13.07 13.07 -3.70
C GLY A 149 -14.19 13.54 -4.62
N VAL A 150 -13.83 14.35 -5.62
CA VAL A 150 -14.68 14.72 -6.76
C VAL A 150 -15.30 13.45 -7.35
N THR A 151 -16.62 13.44 -7.40
CA THR A 151 -17.42 12.45 -8.10
C THR A 151 -17.02 12.45 -9.58
N SER A 152 -16.42 11.37 -10.05
CA SER A 152 -16.69 10.90 -11.41
C SER A 152 -17.91 9.99 -11.32
N PRO A 153 -19.10 10.43 -11.75
CA PRO A 153 -20.23 9.54 -11.90
C PRO A 153 -20.05 8.84 -13.25
N ASP A 154 -19.51 7.63 -13.25
CA ASP A 154 -19.96 6.54 -14.12
C ASP A 154 -19.07 5.31 -13.92
N GLY A 155 -19.52 4.44 -13.02
CA GLY A 155 -19.03 3.07 -12.90
C GLY A 155 -20.17 2.08 -12.64
N ASN A 156 -21.42 2.51 -12.78
CA ASN A 156 -22.58 1.65 -12.59
C ASN A 156 -23.07 1.14 -13.94
N GLN A 157 -22.31 0.21 -14.54
CA GLN A 157 -22.81 -0.59 -15.65
C GLN A 157 -22.82 -2.07 -15.25
N VAL A 158 -24.03 -2.50 -14.90
CA VAL A 158 -24.64 -3.80 -15.24
C VAL A 158 -23.64 -4.85 -15.70
N ALA A 159 -23.45 -5.88 -14.87
CA ALA A 159 -22.93 -7.17 -15.27
C ALA A 159 -23.76 -7.71 -16.46
N ARG A 160 -23.33 -7.41 -17.69
CA ARG A 160 -23.68 -8.24 -18.83
C ARG A 160 -22.73 -9.42 -18.79
N GLN A 161 -23.27 -10.52 -18.30
CA GLN A 161 -22.68 -11.84 -18.41
C GLN A 161 -22.62 -12.19 -19.90
N VAL A 162 -21.53 -11.79 -20.56
CA VAL A 162 -21.07 -12.41 -21.79
C VAL A 162 -20.31 -13.66 -21.36
N GLU A 163 -20.94 -14.83 -21.55
CA GLU A 163 -20.22 -16.11 -21.50
C GLU A 163 -19.15 -16.07 -22.59
N ASP A 164 -17.90 -15.91 -22.17
CA ASP A 164 -16.74 -16.03 -23.05
C ASP A 164 -16.53 -17.53 -23.36
N PRO A 165 -16.67 -17.98 -24.62
CA PRO A 165 -16.54 -19.40 -24.97
C PRO A 165 -15.11 -19.94 -24.83
N GLY A 166 -14.13 -19.10 -24.48
CA GLY A 166 -12.71 -19.45 -24.36
C GLY A 166 -12.32 -20.25 -23.11
N LEU A 167 -13.21 -20.42 -22.13
CA LEU A 167 -12.89 -21.08 -20.86
C LEU A 167 -12.98 -22.63 -20.91
N LYS A 168 -12.45 -23.22 -21.98
CA LYS A 168 -12.27 -24.67 -22.08
C LYS A 168 -10.77 -24.90 -22.30
N HIS A 169 -10.10 -25.40 -21.26
CA HIS A 169 -8.69 -25.81 -21.19
C HIS A 169 -7.67 -24.85 -20.56
N SER A 170 -8.01 -24.07 -19.52
CA SER A 170 -6.97 -23.53 -18.64
C SER A 170 -6.31 -24.66 -17.84
N SER A 171 -4.98 -24.74 -17.85
CA SER A 171 -4.27 -25.76 -17.08
C SER A 171 -4.49 -25.56 -15.57
N PRO A 172 -4.47 -26.63 -14.76
CA PRO A 172 -4.53 -26.52 -13.30
C PRO A 172 -3.47 -25.56 -12.74
N THR A 173 -2.27 -25.55 -13.34
CA THR A 173 -1.18 -24.65 -12.99
C THR A 173 -1.56 -23.19 -13.18
N HIS A 174 -2.16 -22.84 -14.32
CA HIS A 174 -2.61 -21.49 -14.60
C HIS A 174 -3.67 -21.02 -13.60
N VAL A 175 -4.67 -21.86 -13.31
CA VAL A 175 -5.73 -21.54 -12.34
C VAL A 175 -5.14 -21.38 -10.93
N GLY A 176 -4.20 -22.25 -10.54
CA GLY A 176 -3.51 -22.15 -9.26
C GLY A 176 -2.76 -20.82 -9.10
N LEU A 177 -1.99 -20.42 -10.12
CA LEU A 177 -1.24 -19.17 -10.10
C LEU A 177 -2.15 -17.93 -10.01
N GLU A 178 -3.29 -17.95 -10.70
CA GLU A 178 -4.27 -16.86 -10.64
C GLU A 178 -4.83 -16.71 -9.21
N LEU A 179 -5.23 -17.83 -8.59
CA LEU A 179 -5.73 -17.84 -7.22
C LEU A 179 -4.67 -17.36 -6.23
N SER A 180 -3.42 -17.83 -6.34
CA SER A 180 -2.35 -17.43 -5.44
C SER A 180 -1.95 -15.97 -5.60
N THR A 181 -1.94 -15.46 -6.83
CA THR A 181 -1.71 -14.03 -7.08
C THR A 181 -2.80 -13.17 -6.47
N ARG A 182 -4.06 -13.60 -6.57
CA ARG A 182 -5.20 -12.92 -5.95
C ARG A 182 -5.09 -12.91 -4.43
N HIS A 183 -4.77 -14.06 -3.83
CA HIS A 183 -4.59 -14.17 -2.38
C HIS A 183 -3.47 -13.24 -1.89
N ALA A 184 -2.31 -13.25 -2.55
CA ALA A 184 -1.22 -12.36 -2.22
C ALA A 184 -1.63 -10.88 -2.30
N ALA A 185 -2.31 -10.47 -3.38
CA ALA A 185 -2.78 -9.10 -3.53
C ALA A 185 -3.75 -8.68 -2.41
N GLU A 186 -4.74 -9.53 -2.11
CA GLU A 186 -5.70 -9.27 -1.02
C GLU A 186 -4.98 -9.18 0.33
N PHE A 187 -4.03 -10.07 0.60
CA PHE A 187 -3.22 -10.04 1.81
C PHE A 187 -2.44 -8.72 1.95
N PHE A 188 -1.65 -8.34 0.94
CA PHE A 188 -0.83 -7.12 1.00
C PHE A 188 -1.71 -5.86 1.08
N GLY A 189 -2.89 -5.87 0.46
CA GLY A 189 -3.84 -4.77 0.53
C GLY A 189 -4.48 -4.63 1.90
N PHE A 190 -5.11 -5.70 2.41
CA PHE A 190 -5.92 -5.63 3.63
C PHE A 190 -5.13 -5.74 4.92
N TYR A 191 -3.91 -6.25 4.90
CA TYR A 191 -3.08 -6.38 6.10
C TYR A 191 -1.93 -5.40 6.07
N ILE A 192 -1.00 -5.54 5.11
CA ILE A 192 0.26 -4.77 5.12
C ILE A 192 -0.01 -3.29 4.83
N CYS A 193 -0.57 -2.96 3.67
CA CYS A 193 -0.87 -1.57 3.31
C CYS A 193 -1.80 -0.92 4.34
N ARG A 194 -2.74 -1.71 4.87
CA ARG A 194 -3.74 -1.24 5.82
C ARG A 194 -3.13 -0.77 7.14
N PHE A 195 -2.23 -1.54 7.76
CA PHE A 195 -1.60 -1.08 9.00
C PHE A 195 -0.56 0.01 8.73
N VAL A 196 0.14 -0.01 7.60
CA VAL A 196 1.12 1.02 7.24
C VAL A 196 0.44 2.38 7.11
N LEU A 197 -0.72 2.44 6.43
CA LEU A 197 -1.53 3.67 6.36
C LEU A 197 -1.97 4.16 7.74
N SER A 198 -2.36 3.25 8.63
CA SER A 198 -2.74 3.58 10.01
C SER A 198 -1.58 4.20 10.79
N ASP A 199 -0.38 3.63 10.64
CA ASP A 199 0.83 4.13 11.30
C ASP A 199 1.24 5.50 10.75
N ILE A 200 1.19 5.68 9.43
CA ILE A 200 1.43 6.98 8.77
C ILE A 200 0.44 8.02 9.28
N ALA A 201 -0.86 7.69 9.36
CA ALA A 201 -1.87 8.59 9.90
C ALA A 201 -1.56 8.99 11.35
N THR A 202 -1.12 8.04 12.18
CA THR A 202 -0.75 8.30 13.58
C THR A 202 0.50 9.21 13.67
N MET A 203 1.49 9.02 12.80
CA MET A 203 2.68 9.87 12.73
C MET A 203 2.34 11.29 12.27
N LEU A 204 1.46 11.43 11.27
CA LEU A 204 0.95 12.71 10.78
C LEU A 204 0.16 13.45 11.86
N ASP A 205 -0.78 12.78 12.53
CA ASP A 205 -1.56 13.36 13.63
C ASP A 205 -0.63 13.90 14.72
N LYS A 206 0.39 13.13 15.10
CA LYS A 206 1.36 13.58 16.08
C LYS A 206 2.18 14.78 15.59
N PHE A 207 2.59 14.78 14.33
CA PHE A 207 3.31 15.90 13.73
C PHE A 207 2.48 17.18 13.76
N ILE A 208 1.21 17.11 13.35
CA ILE A 208 0.27 18.24 13.33
C ILE A 208 0.04 18.79 14.74
N LYS A 209 -0.19 17.91 15.73
CA LYS A 209 -0.42 18.31 17.13
C LYS A 209 0.75 19.05 17.75
N ARG A 210 2.00 18.76 17.33
CA ARG A 210 3.16 19.55 17.75
C ARG A 210 3.13 20.96 17.18
N GLY A 211 2.54 21.16 15.99
CA GLY A 211 2.28 22.47 15.41
C GLY A 211 1.46 23.39 16.32
N SER A 212 0.51 22.84 17.07
CA SER A 212 -0.29 23.59 18.05
C SER A 212 0.54 24.18 19.20
N GLU A 213 1.67 23.57 19.56
CA GLU A 213 2.59 24.13 20.58
C GLU A 213 3.16 25.48 20.14
N TRP A 214 3.23 25.74 18.83
CA TRP A 214 3.74 26.99 18.25
C TRP A 214 2.69 28.10 18.19
N VAL A 215 1.41 27.76 18.34
CA VAL A 215 0.28 28.70 18.36
C VAL A 215 -0.05 29.15 19.79
N LEU A 216 0.32 28.34 20.79
CA LEU A 216 0.05 28.59 22.22
C LEU A 216 1.20 29.30 22.94
N ILE A 217 2.11 29.95 22.20
CA ILE A 217 3.15 30.85 22.75
C ILE A 217 2.61 32.27 22.81
#